data_AF-X8CJ66-F1
#
_entry.id   AF-X8CJ66-F1
#
_cell.length_a   1.000
_cell.length_b   1.000
_cell.length_c   1.000
_cell.angle_alpha   90.00
_cell.angle_beta   90.00
_cell.angle_gamma   90.00
#
_symmetry.space_group_name_H-M   'P 1'
#
loop_
_entity.id
_entity.type
_entity.pdbx_description
1 polymer ?
#
loop_
_entity_poly.entity_id
_entity_poly.type
_entity_poly.pdbx_seq_one_letter_code
_entity_poly.pdbx_strand_id
1 'polypeptide(L)' 'MATINYLDVNAQPQQVKDAPLPWSFTITTTEPAVIGNVVAQGNGDTLGCRITVNGEVKDQRTVHKVDAYTFCLDKSG' A
#
# COMPACT_ATOMS: atom_id res chain seq x y z
N MET A 1 -1.03 -4.10 -14.55
CA MET A 1 -1.82 -3.09 -13.81
C MET A 1 -2.31 -3.74 -12.51
N ALA A 2 -2.79 -2.96 -11.55
CA ALA A 2 -3.35 -3.51 -10.32
C ALA A 2 -4.56 -2.72 -9.83
N THR A 3 -5.47 -3.40 -9.14
CA THR A 3 -6.44 -2.72 -8.26
C THR A 3 -5.78 -2.50 -6.91
N ILE A 4 -5.82 -1.26 -6.43
CA ILE A 4 -5.20 -0.84 -5.19
C ILE A 4 -6.28 -0.34 -4.24
N ASN A 5 -6.31 -0.88 -3.03
CA ASN A 5 -7.15 -0.40 -1.94
C ASN A 5 -6.24 0.10 -0.82
N TYR A 6 -6.44 1.32 -0.35
CA TYR A 6 -5.61 1.91 0.69
C TYR A 6 -6.43 2.80 1.63
N LEU A 7 -5.87 3.14 2.78
CA LEU A 7 -6.45 4.15 3.67
C LEU A 7 -5.78 5.50 3.42
N ASP A 8 -6.57 6.56 3.26
CA ASP A 8 -6.05 7.92 3.15
C ASP A 8 -5.70 8.55 4.51
N VAL A 9 -5.32 9.82 4.50
CA VAL A 9 -4.96 10.59 5.71
C VAL A 9 -6.07 10.59 6.78
N ASN A 10 -7.33 10.45 6.40
CA ASN A 10 -8.48 10.43 7.31
C ASN A 10 -8.91 9.00 7.68
N ALA A 11 -8.05 8.00 7.42
CA ALA A 11 -8.37 6.58 7.53
C ALA A 11 -9.60 6.15 6.69
N GLN A 12 -9.89 6.85 5.59
CA GLN A 12 -10.99 6.48 4.70
C GLN A 12 -10.50 5.49 3.63
N PRO A 13 -11.25 4.41 3.36
CA PRO A 13 -10.93 3.48 2.28
C PRO A 13 -11.03 4.16 0.91
N GLN A 14 -9.94 4.09 0.15
CA GLN A 14 -9.85 4.55 -1.22
C GLN A 14 -9.56 3.36 -2.14
N GLN A 15 -10.13 3.39 -3.35
CA GLN A 15 -9.91 2.37 -4.36
C GLN A 15 -9.46 3.00 -5.68
N VAL A 16 -8.38 2.46 -6.23
CA VAL A 16 -7.90 2.80 -7.58
C VAL A 16 -7.92 1.53 -8.42
N LYS A 17 -8.72 1.53 -9.48
CA LYS A 17 -8.78 0.44 -10.45
C LYS A 17 -7.77 0.67 -11.57
N ASP A 18 -7.23 -0.41 -12.12
CA ASP A 18 -6.32 -0.38 -13.27
C ASP A 18 -5.14 0.58 -13.10
N ALA A 19 -4.55 0.64 -11.90
CA ALA A 19 -3.39 1.48 -11.64
C ALA A 19 -2.17 0.95 -12.40
N PRO A 20 -1.41 1.81 -13.13
CA PRO A 20 -0.10 1.46 -13.62
C PRO A 20 0.85 1.25 -12.43
N LEU A 21 1.77 0.30 -12.57
CA LEU A 21 2.79 0.03 -11.54
C LEU A 21 4.17 0.54 -12.00
N PRO A 22 5.01 1.07 -11.10
CA PRO A 22 4.75 1.25 -9.67
C PRO A 22 3.76 2.39 -9.37
N TRP A 23 2.87 2.17 -8.40
CA TRP A 23 1.95 3.18 -7.88
C TRP A 23 2.37 3.58 -6.46
N SER A 24 2.15 4.83 -6.09
CA SER A 24 2.45 5.35 -4.75
C SER A 24 1.45 6.40 -4.30
N PHE A 25 1.23 6.47 -2.99
CA PHE A 25 0.47 7.52 -2.32
C PHE A 25 1.24 7.99 -1.08
N THR A 26 1.26 9.30 -0.86
CA THR A 26 1.99 9.93 0.25
C THR A 26 1.01 10.63 1.18
N ILE A 27 1.07 10.27 2.45
CA ILE A 27 0.31 10.93 3.52
C ILE A 27 1.27 11.89 4.24
N THR A 28 0.80 13.11 4.51
CA THR A 28 1.49 14.06 5.38
C THR A 28 0.51 14.53 6.43
N THR A 29 0.83 14.32 7.70
CA THR A 29 -0.01 14.67 8.84
C THR A 29 0.86 15.02 10.04
N THR A 30 0.30 15.79 10.97
CA THR A 30 0.91 16.10 12.27
C THR A 30 0.34 15.23 13.40
N GLU A 31 -0.63 14.35 13.08
CA GLU A 31 -1.18 13.41 14.04
C GLU A 31 -0.11 12.39 14.47
N PRO A 32 -0.03 12.07 15.78
CA PRO A 32 1.01 11.20 16.30
C PRO A 32 0.86 9.74 15.81
N ALA A 33 -0.36 9.31 15.52
CA ALA A 33 -0.68 7.96 15.11
C ALA A 33 -1.38 7.94 13.76
N VAL A 34 -0.86 7.13 12.83
CA VAL A 34 -1.42 6.95 11.48
C VAL A 34 -1.44 5.46 11.18
N ILE A 35 -2.57 4.97 10.70
CA ILE A 35 -2.67 3.59 10.23
C ILE A 35 -2.41 3.57 8.73
N GLY A 36 -1.30 2.96 8.32
CA GLY A 36 -1.00 2.73 6.92
C GLY A 36 -1.50 1.35 6.50
N ASN A 37 -2.45 1.26 5.59
CA ASN A 37 -2.85 -0.02 4.99
C ASN A 37 -2.92 0.13 3.48
N VAL A 38 -2.31 -0.80 2.76
CA VAL A 38 -2.42 -0.90 1.31
C VAL A 38 -2.51 -2.36 0.90
N VAL A 39 -3.47 -2.64 0.04
CA VAL A 39 -3.70 -3.92 -0.61
C VAL A 39 -3.58 -3.70 -2.10
N ALA A 40 -2.83 -4.56 -2.78
CA ALA A 40 -2.72 -4.55 -4.22
C ALA A 40 -3.04 -5.94 -4.78
N GLN A 41 -3.88 -5.97 -5.80
CA GLN A 41 -4.18 -7.15 -6.60
C GLN A 41 -3.82 -6.85 -8.05
N GLY A 42 -2.79 -7.51 -8.55
CA GLY A 42 -2.25 -7.32 -9.90
C GLY A 42 -2.43 -8.55 -10.77
N ASN A 43 -2.41 -8.34 -12.08
CA ASN A 43 -2.47 -9.40 -13.09
C ASN A 43 -1.09 -9.93 -13.53
N GLY A 44 -0.02 -9.48 -12.86
CA GLY A 44 1.35 -9.91 -13.14
C GLY A 44 1.83 -10.99 -12.18
N ASP A 45 2.95 -11.63 -12.52
CA ASP A 45 3.50 -12.76 -11.76
C ASP A 45 4.21 -12.35 -10.47
N THR A 46 4.56 -11.07 -10.33
CA THR A 46 5.24 -10.52 -9.16
C THR A 46 4.60 -9.21 -8.75
N LEU A 47 4.26 -9.09 -7.47
CA LEU A 47 3.72 -7.86 -6.90
C LEU A 47 4.31 -7.62 -5.52
N GLY A 48 4.68 -6.36 -5.26
CA GLY A 48 5.17 -5.94 -3.97
C GLY A 48 4.36 -4.78 -3.41
N CYS A 49 4.39 -4.65 -2.09
CA CYS A 49 3.96 -3.46 -1.39
C CYS A 49 5.08 -3.01 -0.45
N ARG A 50 5.11 -1.71 -0.16
CA ARG A 50 6.04 -1.12 0.79
C ARG A 50 5.40 0.10 1.44
N ILE A 51 5.51 0.19 2.76
CA ILE A 51 5.14 1.38 3.55
C ILE A 51 6.41 1.92 4.18
N THR A 52 6.64 3.22 4.01
CA THR A 52 7.74 3.95 4.66
C THR A 52 7.18 5.10 5.49
N VAL A 53 7.65 5.23 6.74
CA VAL A 53 7.32 6.34 7.63
C VAL A 53 8.61 7.05 8.00
N ASN A 54 8.69 8.36 7.74
CA ASN A 54 9.90 9.17 7.99
C ASN A 54 11.19 8.57 7.38
N GLY A 55 11.08 7.92 6.21
CA GLY A 55 12.19 7.27 5.52
C GLY A 55 12.51 5.84 5.99
N GLU A 56 11.90 5.36 7.06
CA GLU A 56 12.06 3.98 7.53
C GLU A 56 11.00 3.05 6.93
N VAL A 57 11.43 1.88 6.45
CA VAL A 57 10.50 0.84 5.99
C VAL A 57 9.81 0.21 7.21
N LYS A 58 8.48 0.33 7.28
CA LYS A 58 7.66 -0.27 8.36
C LYS A 58 7.10 -1.64 7.99
N ASP A 59 6.70 -1.82 6.72
CA ASP A 59 6.32 -3.13 6.16
C ASP A 59 6.72 -3.16 4.68
N GLN A 60 7.25 -4.28 4.22
CA GLN A 60 7.56 -4.54 2.82
C GLN A 60 7.37 -6.01 2.53
N ARG A 61 6.59 -6.30 1.48
CA ARG A 61 6.30 -7.67 1.06
C ARG A 61 6.38 -7.78 -0.44
N THR A 62 6.82 -8.94 -0.90
CA THR A 62 6.82 -9.30 -2.31
C THR A 62 6.24 -10.69 -2.44
N VAL A 63 5.32 -10.87 -3.39
CA VAL A 63 4.73 -12.16 -3.70
C VAL A 63 5.02 -12.50 -5.16
N HIS A 64 5.24 -13.78 -5.43
CA HIS A 64 5.46 -14.33 -6.77
C HIS A 64 4.37 -15.35 -7.08
N LYS A 65 3.24 -14.89 -7.62
CA LYS A 65 2.08 -15.71 -7.99
C LYS A 65 1.35 -15.07 -9.18
N VAL A 66 0.76 -15.90 -10.03
CA VAL A 66 -0.24 -15.46 -11.01
C VAL A 66 -1.43 -14.87 -10.23
N ASP A 67 -1.97 -13.74 -10.71
CA ASP A 67 -2.97 -12.93 -9.99
C ASP A 67 -2.51 -12.51 -8.58
N ALA A 68 -1.27 -12.03 -8.50
CA ALA A 68 -0.61 -11.65 -7.27
C ALA A 68 -1.48 -10.72 -6.39
N TYR A 69 -1.78 -11.20 -5.18
CA TYR A 69 -2.39 -10.45 -4.10
C TYR A 69 -1.36 -10.19 -3.00
N THR A 70 -1.16 -8.93 -2.61
CA THR A 70 -0.27 -8.56 -1.51
C THR A 70 -0.89 -7.44 -0.66
N PHE A 71 -0.45 -7.34 0.60
CA PHE A 71 -0.85 -6.27 1.50
C PHE A 71 0.29 -5.88 2.43
N CYS A 72 0.34 -4.59 2.77
CA CYS A 72 1.25 -4.04 3.76
C CYS A 72 0.43 -3.28 4.78
N LEU A 73 0.78 -3.44 6.05
CA LEU A 73 0.07 -2.82 7.17
C LEU A 73 1.09 -2.24 8.16
N ASP A 74 0.94 -0.97 8.46
CA ASP A 74 1.63 -0.26 9.51
C ASP A 74 0.63 0.23 10.57
N LYS A 75 0.98 0.00 11.83
CA LYS A 75 0.21 0.45 13.00
C LYS A 75 1.04 1.40 13.86
N SER A 76 2.09 2.01 13.29
CA SER A 76 2.97 2.92 14.00
C SER A 76 2.17 4.10 14.57
N GLY A 77 2.34 4.35 15.86
CA GLY A 77 1.88 5.54 16.56
C GLY A 77 2.92 5.99 17.56
#